data_AF-A0A699SZQ7-F1
#
_entry.id   AF-A0A699SZQ7-F1
#
_cell.length_a   1.000
_cell.length_b   1.000
_cell.length_c   1.000
_cell.angle_alpha   90.00
_cell.angle_beta   90.00
_cell.angle_gamma   90.00
#
_symmetry.space_group_name_H-M   'P 1'
#
loop_
_entity.id
_entity.type
_entity.pdbx_description
1 polymer ?
#
loop_
_entity_poly.entity_id
_entity_poly.type
_entity_poly.pdbx_seq_one_letter_code
_entity_poly.pdbx_strand_id
1 'polypeptide(L)' 'MCIYALTVSTMEPKNVKEAMIDPAWIESMQEEIFQFKRMDVWVLVPIPDNISPLTLKWIF' A
#
# COMPACT_ATOMS: atom_id res chain seq x y z
N MET A 1 11.40 4.03 20.35
CA MET A 1 11.28 3.28 19.09
C MET A 1 10.07 2.33 19.08
N CYS A 2 8.93 2.71 19.69
CA CYS A 2 7.72 1.84 19.74
C CYS A 2 6.40 2.57 19.49
N ILE A 3 6.39 3.90 19.32
CA ILE A 3 5.17 4.68 19.05
C ILE A 3 4.70 4.58 17.60
N TYR A 4 5.62 4.33 16.65
CA TYR A 4 5.28 4.20 15.23
C TYR A 4 4.59 2.85 14.89
N ALA A 5 4.91 1.78 15.63
CA ALA A 5 4.29 0.47 15.42
C ALA A 5 2.88 0.37 16.03
N LEU A 6 2.58 1.17 17.06
CA LEU A 6 1.29 1.15 17.76
C LEU A 6 0.18 1.92 17.01
N THR A 7 0.53 2.92 16.20
CA THR A 7 -0.45 3.68 15.39
C THR A 7 -0.91 2.92 14.15
N VAL A 8 -0.06 2.05 13.60
CA VAL A 8 -0.39 1.21 12.43
C VAL A 8 -1.47 0.16 12.77
N SER A 9 -1.53 -0.30 14.03
CA SER A 9 -2.43 -1.38 14.45
C SER A 9 -3.83 -0.93 14.85
N THR A 10 -4.11 0.37 15.04
CA THR A 10 -5.37 0.75 15.71
C THR A 10 -6.61 0.66 14.81
N MET A 11 -6.48 0.73 13.48
CA MET A 11 -7.62 0.57 12.55
C MET A 11 -7.14 0.08 11.17
N GLU A 12 -6.71 -1.18 11.08
CA GLU A 12 -6.44 -1.80 9.78
C GLU A 12 -7.75 -1.91 8.97
N PRO A 13 -7.80 -1.33 7.75
CA PRO A 13 -9.02 -1.27 6.97
C PRO A 13 -9.34 -2.66 6.43
N LYS A 14 -10.59 -3.09 6.58
CA LYS A 14 -10.98 -4.46 6.20
C LYS A 14 -11.06 -4.64 4.68
N ASN A 15 -11.10 -3.54 3.95
CA ASN A 15 -11.19 -3.53 2.49
C ASN A 15 -10.51 -2.28 1.91
N VAL A 16 -10.20 -2.37 0.61
CA VAL A 16 -9.54 -1.29 -0.14
C VAL A 16 -10.35 0.01 -0.10
N LYS A 17 -11.68 -0.06 -0.07
CA LYS A 17 -12.53 1.15 -0.07
C LYS A 17 -12.38 1.93 1.23
N GLU A 18 -12.35 1.25 2.38
CA GLU A 18 -12.08 1.86 3.67
C GLU A 18 -10.68 2.47 3.72
N ALA A 19 -9.67 1.74 3.22
CA ALA A 19 -8.30 2.22 3.15
C ALA A 19 -8.16 3.49 2.28
N MET A 20 -8.90 3.56 1.17
CA MET A 20 -8.90 4.71 0.26
C MET A 20 -9.65 5.94 0.79
N ILE A 21 -10.43 5.81 1.87
CA ILE A 21 -11.14 6.93 2.49
C ILE A 21 -10.33 7.51 3.65
N ASP A 22 -9.46 6.71 4.28
CA ASP A 22 -8.62 7.15 5.37
C ASP A 22 -7.34 7.85 4.85
N PRO A 23 -7.16 9.15 5.11
CA PRO A 23 -5.99 9.90 4.68
C PRO A 23 -4.68 9.34 5.26
N ALA A 24 -4.69 8.82 6.48
CA ALA A 24 -3.49 8.28 7.13
C ALA A 24 -3.04 6.99 6.43
N TRP A 25 -3.98 6.17 5.95
CA TRP A 25 -3.67 4.98 5.16
C TRP A 25 -3.13 5.31 3.78
N ILE A 26 -3.69 6.31 3.11
CA ILE A 26 -3.18 6.79 1.82
C ILE A 26 -1.75 7.30 1.97
N GLU A 27 -1.49 8.14 2.97
CA GLU A 27 -0.15 8.69 3.24
C GLU A 27 0.85 7.56 3.54
N SER A 28 0.48 6.60 4.38
CA SER A 28 1.30 5.43 4.70
C SER A 28 1.63 4.58 3.45
N MET A 29 0.64 4.25 2.63
CA MET A 29 0.87 3.50 1.37
C MET A 29 1.77 4.28 0.40
N GLN A 30 1.62 5.60 0.32
CA GLN A 30 2.47 6.44 -0.53
C GLN A 30 3.91 6.48 -0.02
N GLU A 31 4.11 6.59 1.29
CA GLU A 31 5.43 6.58 1.92
C GLU A 31 6.13 5.23 1.68
N GLU A 32 5.42 4.11 1.84
CA GLU A 32 5.94 2.77 1.57
C GLU A 32 6.36 2.60 0.09
N ILE A 33 5.51 3.00 -0.86
CA ILE A 33 5.84 2.99 -2.29
C ILE A 33 7.08 3.84 -2.57
N PHE A 34 7.19 5.00 -1.92
CA PHE A 34 8.35 5.87 -2.06
C PHE A 34 9.64 5.20 -1.55
N GLN A 35 9.57 4.47 -0.43
CA GLN A 35 10.70 3.69 0.07
C GLN A 35 11.12 2.58 -0.90
N PHE A 36 10.16 1.87 -1.50
CA PHE A 36 10.46 0.84 -2.50
C PHE A 36 11.19 1.40 -3.72
N LYS A 37 10.75 2.56 -4.23
CA LYS A 37 11.44 3.27 -5.31
C LYS A 37 12.84 3.69 -4.91
N ARG A 38 13.02 4.19 -3.68
CA ARG A 38 14.34 4.62 -3.17
C ARG A 38 15.31 3.47 -2.98
N MET A 39 14.79 2.30 -2.60
CA MET A 39 15.58 1.08 -2.39
C MET A 39 15.84 0.30 -3.69
N ASP A 40 15.22 0.70 -4.82
CA ASP A 40 15.31 0.04 -6.13
C ASP A 40 15.01 -1.47 -6.07
N VAL A 41 14.14 -1.87 -5.14
CA VAL A 41 13.79 -3.28 -4.93
C VAL A 41 12.67 -3.75 -5.87
N TRP A 42 11.87 -2.82 -6.40
CA TRP A 42 10.70 -3.10 -7.24
C TRP A 42 10.62 -2.10 -8.40
N VAL A 43 10.35 -2.60 -9.61
CA VAL A 43 10.10 -1.77 -10.79
C VAL A 43 8.59 -1.75 -11.08
N LEU A 44 8.01 -0.55 -11.15
CA LEU A 44 6.63 -0.38 -11.62
C LEU A 44 6.60 -0.58 -13.14
N VAL A 45 5.95 -1.64 -13.59
CA VAL A 45 5.77 -1.94 -15.02
C VAL A 45 4.34 -1.58 -15.42
N PRO A 46 4.13 -0.85 -16.53
CA PRO A 46 2.78 -0.58 -17.03
C PRO A 46 2.07 -1.91 -17.36
N ILE A 47 0.76 -1.93 -17.18
CA ILE A 47 -0.06 -3.10 -17.49
C ILE A 47 0.05 -3.36 -19.01
N PRO A 48 0.50 -4.55 -19.44
CA PRO A 48 0.53 -4.89 -20.85
C PRO A 48 -0.90 -5.05 -21.39
N ASP A 49 -1.12 -4.60 -22.62
CA ASP A 49 -2.45 -4.36 -23.25
C ASP A 49 -3.38 -5.57 -23.41
N ASN A 50 -3.05 -6.74 -22.85
CA ASN A 50 -3.87 -7.94 -22.97
C ASN A 50 -3.84 -8.81 -21.71
N ILE A 51 -3.40 -8.25 -20.58
CA ILE A 51 -3.34 -8.94 -19.29
C ILE A 51 -4.17 -8.13 -18.32
N SER A 52 -5.20 -8.76 -17.75
CA SER A 52 -5.87 -8.19 -16.58
C SER A 52 -4.79 -7.95 -15.53
N PRO A 53 -4.63 -6.73 -14.99
CA PRO A 53 -3.69 -6.50 -13.90
C PRO A 53 -3.92 -7.59 -12.87
N LEU A 54 -2.85 -8.30 -12.49
CA LEU A 54 -2.94 -9.35 -11.49
C LEU A 54 -3.68 -8.73 -10.31
N THR A 55 -4.93 -9.13 -10.08
CA THR A 55 -5.73 -8.52 -9.03
C THR A 55 -4.98 -8.85 -7.76
N LEU A 56 -4.23 -7.89 -7.22
CA LEU A 56 -3.54 -8.05 -5.97
C LEU A 56 -4.65 -8.30 -4.98
N LYS A 57 -4.83 -9.58 -4.64
CA LYS A 57 -5.76 -9.96 -3.60
C LYS A 57 -5.20 -9.28 -2.38
N TRP A 58 -5.97 -8.36 -1.84
CA TRP A 58 -5.66 -7.73 -0.57
C TRP A 58 -5.62 -8.86 0.45
N ILE A 59 -4.42 -9.23 0.89
CA ILE A 59 -4.20 -10.23 1.93
C ILE A 59 -3.91 -9.43 3.19
N PHE A 60 -4.93 -9.30 4.03
CA PHE A 60 -4.79 -9.05 5.45
C PHE A 60 -5.21 -10.33 6.19
#